data_AF-A0A1G0DVE2-F1
#
_entry.id   AF-A0A1G0DVE2-F1
#
_cell.length_a   1.000
_cell.length_b   1.000
_cell.length_c   1.000
_cell.angle_alpha   90.00
_cell.angle_beta   90.00
_cell.angle_gamma   90.00
#
_symmetry.space_group_name_H-M   'P 1'
#
loop_
_entity.id
_entity.type
_entity.pdbx_description
1 polymer ?
#
loop_
_entity_poly.entity_id
_entity_poly.type
_entity_poly.pdbx_seq_one_letter_code
_entity_poly.pdbx_strand_id
1 'polypeptide(L)'
;MKRILIAASVFIGITGFNVAFAADEKMRHENHRHVMSMMDTRISLGLSAEMKQHQLSNMREHLEAINSIVGLMAENKFEEASGIAHAKLGLNPEMQRMCSMFGNEKFMELGMAFHKSGDDLGNALQTKDLNASLRALNKTMQYCVSCHAAYRQ
;
A
#
# COMPACT_ATOMS: atom_id res chain seq x y z
N MET A 1 0.96 60.66 -31.97
CA MET A 1 -0.18 61.44 -31.43
C MET A 1 -1.34 60.49 -31.16
N LYS A 2 -1.82 60.44 -29.91
CA LYS A 2 -3.20 60.16 -29.43
C LYS A 2 -3.91 58.88 -29.94
N ARG A 3 -4.61 58.07 -29.14
CA ARG A 3 -5.01 58.08 -27.72
C ARG A 3 -5.61 56.71 -27.36
N ILE A 4 -5.39 56.28 -26.13
CA ILE A 4 -6.03 55.14 -25.44
C ILE A 4 -7.52 55.42 -25.23
N LEU A 5 -8.38 54.40 -25.35
CA LEU A 5 -9.65 54.34 -24.63
C LEU A 5 -9.93 52.91 -24.13
N ILE A 6 -9.93 52.77 -22.81
CA ILE A 6 -10.41 51.63 -22.03
C ILE A 6 -11.91 51.81 -21.85
N ALA A 7 -12.71 50.79 -22.14
CA ALA A 7 -14.12 50.73 -21.77
C ALA A 7 -14.28 49.76 -20.60
N ALA A 8 -14.48 50.31 -19.40
CA ALA A 8 -15.00 49.60 -18.25
C ALA A 8 -16.53 49.71 -18.27
N SER A 9 -17.23 48.58 -18.18
CA SER A 9 -18.68 48.55 -17.95
C SER A 9 -18.98 47.57 -16.83
N VAL A 10 -19.24 48.14 -15.66
CA VAL A 10 -19.84 47.51 -14.48
C VAL A 10 -21.33 47.30 -14.77
N PHE A 11 -21.84 46.08 -14.62
CA PHE A 11 -23.27 45.84 -14.45
C PHE A 11 -23.53 44.93 -13.24
N ILE A 12 -24.05 45.61 -12.23
CA ILE A 12 -24.87 45.26 -11.08
C ILE A 12 -25.54 43.87 -11.12
N GLY A 13 -25.46 43.17 -10.00
CA GLY A 13 -25.96 41.81 -9.81
C GLY A 13 -27.47 41.64 -9.78
N ILE A 14 -27.88 40.39 -9.99
CA ILE A 14 -29.22 39.89 -9.68
C ILE A 14 -29.04 38.54 -8.96
N THR A 15 -29.42 38.54 -7.69
CA THR A 15 -29.70 37.34 -6.89
C THR A 15 -30.89 36.60 -7.49
N GLY A 16 -30.67 35.37 -7.94
CA GLY A 16 -31.71 34.48 -8.43
C GLY A 16 -31.58 33.09 -7.83
N PHE A 17 -32.30 32.85 -6.74
CA PHE A 17 -32.62 31.53 -6.20
C PHE A 17 -33.11 30.60 -7.33
N ASN A 18 -32.44 29.47 -7.54
CA ASN A 18 -33.04 28.34 -8.24
C ASN A 18 -32.99 27.12 -7.33
N VAL A 19 -34.00 27.03 -6.46
CA VAL A 19 -34.33 25.80 -5.74
C VAL A 19 -35.36 25.09 -6.59
N ALA A 20 -34.90 24.20 -7.47
CA ALA A 20 -35.78 23.27 -8.15
C ALA A 20 -35.92 22.03 -7.26
N PHE A 21 -36.93 22.05 -6.38
CA PHE A 21 -37.51 20.83 -5.83
C PHE A 21 -38.34 20.18 -6.92
N ALA A 22 -37.78 19.18 -7.60
CA ALA A 22 -38.58 18.20 -8.31
C ALA A 22 -38.68 16.95 -7.42
N ALA A 23 -39.87 16.74 -6.88
CA ALA A 23 -40.23 15.49 -6.23
C ALA A 23 -40.21 14.39 -7.30
N ASP A 24 -39.40 13.35 -7.09
CA ASP A 24 -39.50 12.11 -7.84
C ASP A 24 -39.75 10.93 -6.90
N GLU A 25 -40.53 10.03 -7.45
CA GLU A 25 -41.42 9.08 -6.82
C GLU A 25 -40.67 7.97 -6.06
N LYS A 26 -41.12 7.68 -4.84
CA LYS A 26 -40.54 6.66 -3.95
C LYS A 26 -40.88 5.26 -4.46
N MET A 27 -40.17 4.80 -5.49
CA MET A 27 -40.27 3.42 -5.96
C MET A 27 -39.45 2.50 -5.03
N ARG A 28 -40.11 1.95 -4.00
CA ARG A 28 -39.55 0.89 -3.15
C ARG A 28 -39.54 -0.41 -3.95
N HIS A 29 -38.48 -0.64 -4.73
CA HIS A 29 -38.11 -1.99 -5.12
C HIS A 29 -37.30 -2.62 -3.99
N GLU A 30 -37.96 -3.46 -3.18
CA GLU A 30 -37.28 -4.43 -2.33
C GLU A 30 -36.58 -5.45 -3.23
N ASN A 31 -35.35 -5.10 -3.64
CA ASN A 31 -34.46 -6.04 -4.28
C ASN A 31 -33.96 -6.96 -3.17
N HIS A 32 -34.61 -8.11 -3.01
CA HIS A 32 -34.08 -9.27 -2.29
C HIS A 32 -32.81 -9.75 -3.03
N ARG A 33 -31.74 -8.98 -2.92
CA ARG A 33 -30.41 -9.46 -3.21
C ARG A 33 -30.10 -10.46 -2.12
N HIS A 34 -30.02 -11.73 -2.50
CA HIS A 34 -29.15 -12.68 -1.82
C HIS A 34 -27.71 -12.13 -1.91
N VAL A 35 -27.40 -11.15 -1.06
CA VAL A 35 -26.03 -10.80 -0.75
C VAL A 35 -25.56 -11.94 0.13
N MET A 36 -25.03 -12.99 -0.49
CA MET A 36 -24.05 -13.81 0.20
C MET A 36 -22.89 -12.88 0.51
N SER A 37 -22.98 -12.19 1.66
CA SER A 37 -21.86 -11.47 2.23
C SER A 37 -20.83 -12.54 2.55
N MET A 38 -19.87 -12.74 1.65
CA MET A 38 -18.67 -13.49 1.97
C MET A 38 -17.94 -12.68 3.03
N MET A 39 -18.23 -12.98 4.29
CA MET A 39 -17.58 -12.34 5.42
C MET A 39 -16.09 -12.62 5.32
N ASP A 40 -15.26 -11.59 5.41
CA ASP A 40 -13.81 -11.73 5.43
C ASP A 40 -13.38 -12.49 6.70
N THR A 41 -13.00 -13.75 6.53
CA THR A 41 -12.66 -14.66 7.64
C THR A 41 -11.23 -14.47 8.15
N ARG A 42 -10.45 -13.53 7.60
CA ARG A 42 -9.07 -13.27 8.02
C ARG A 42 -9.01 -12.67 9.41
N ILE A 43 -7.89 -12.91 10.09
CA ILE A 43 -7.63 -12.49 11.47
C ILE A 43 -7.37 -10.99 11.49
N SER A 44 -8.16 -10.24 12.26
CA SER A 44 -7.84 -8.86 12.60
C SER A 44 -6.90 -8.83 13.80
N LEU A 45 -5.87 -7.98 13.74
CA LEU A 45 -4.88 -7.85 14.82
C LEU A 45 -5.36 -6.98 15.99
N GLY A 46 -6.56 -6.40 15.91
CA GLY A 46 -7.11 -5.56 16.99
C GLY A 46 -6.33 -4.26 17.25
N LEU A 47 -5.62 -3.76 16.25
CA LEU A 47 -4.79 -2.55 16.36
C LEU A 47 -5.64 -1.27 16.44
N SER A 48 -5.09 -0.22 17.05
CA SER A 48 -5.67 1.14 16.97
C SER A 48 -5.70 1.63 15.52
N ALA A 49 -6.52 2.65 15.23
CA ALA A 49 -6.63 3.22 13.89
C ALA A 49 -5.28 3.73 13.37
N GLU A 50 -4.49 4.38 14.24
CA GLU A 50 -3.17 4.92 13.92
C GLU A 50 -2.18 3.78 13.63
N MET A 51 -2.17 2.73 14.46
CA MET A 51 -1.31 1.56 14.26
C MET A 51 -1.63 0.83 12.94
N LYS A 52 -2.92 0.69 12.60
CA LYS A 52 -3.33 0.12 11.30
C LYS A 52 -2.82 0.95 10.13
N GLN A 53 -2.99 2.27 10.20
CA GLN A 53 -2.56 3.15 9.13
C GLN A 53 -1.04 3.10 8.94
N HIS A 54 -0.28 3.10 10.03
CA HIS A 54 1.16 2.96 9.99
C HIS A 54 1.58 1.61 9.38
N GLN A 55 0.97 0.51 9.83
CA GLN A 55 1.24 -0.81 9.26
C GLN A 55 0.92 -0.88 7.77
N LEU A 56 -0.21 -0.32 7.34
CA LEU A 56 -0.59 -0.22 5.92
C LEU A 56 0.38 0.64 5.12
N SER A 57 0.96 1.70 5.70
CA SER A 57 2.03 2.48 5.07
C SER A 57 3.26 1.62 4.83
N ASN A 58 3.74 0.92 5.87
CA ASN A 58 4.93 0.06 5.76
C ASN A 58 4.73 -1.03 4.69
N MET A 59 3.54 -1.64 4.62
CA MET A 59 3.24 -2.64 3.58
C MET A 59 3.28 -2.07 2.15
N ARG A 60 2.86 -0.81 1.94
CA ARG A 60 2.99 -0.14 0.64
C ARG A 60 4.43 0.17 0.30
N GLU A 61 5.21 0.66 1.27
CA GLU A 61 6.65 0.91 1.10
C GLU A 61 7.43 -0.38 0.77
N HIS A 62 7.06 -1.51 1.38
CA HIS A 62 7.65 -2.81 1.03
C HIS A 62 7.34 -3.20 -0.42
N LEU A 63 6.10 -2.97 -0.89
CA LEU A 63 5.73 -3.25 -2.27
C LEU A 63 6.48 -2.34 -3.27
N GLU A 64 6.65 -1.07 -2.95
CA GLU A 64 7.46 -0.12 -3.74
C GLU A 64 8.94 -0.54 -3.81
N ALA A 65 9.49 -1.04 -2.71
CA ALA A 65 10.84 -1.57 -2.68
C ALA A 65 10.98 -2.81 -3.57
N ILE A 66 10.01 -3.74 -3.54
CA ILE A 66 9.99 -4.91 -4.43
C ILE A 66 9.96 -4.48 -5.90
N ASN A 67 9.10 -3.53 -6.26
CA ASN A 67 9.03 -3.01 -7.63
C ASN A 67 10.37 -2.39 -8.07
N SER A 68 11.03 -1.65 -7.18
CA SER A 68 12.35 -1.04 -7.44
C SER A 68 13.43 -2.11 -7.64
N ILE A 69 13.45 -3.15 -6.80
CA ILE A 69 14.38 -4.28 -6.91
C ILE A 69 14.20 -4.98 -8.26
N VAL A 70 12.96 -5.27 -8.67
CA VAL A 70 12.67 -5.90 -9.97
C VAL A 70 13.16 -5.04 -11.13
N GLY A 71 12.91 -3.72 -11.08
CA GLY A 71 13.41 -2.79 -12.11
C GLY A 71 14.94 -2.78 -12.20
N LEU A 72 15.62 -2.71 -11.06
CA LEU A 72 17.09 -2.74 -11.01
C LEU A 72 17.67 -4.08 -11.49
N MET A 73 17.04 -5.20 -11.14
CA MET A 73 17.41 -6.52 -11.67
C MET A 73 17.28 -6.57 -13.19
N ALA A 74 16.22 -6.00 -13.77
CA ALA A 74 16.02 -5.93 -15.22
C ALA A 74 17.10 -5.10 -15.93
N GLU A 75 17.69 -4.13 -15.24
CA GLU A 75 18.81 -3.30 -15.72
C GLU A 75 20.20 -3.88 -15.36
N ASN A 76 20.27 -5.08 -14.78
CA ASN A 76 21.50 -5.70 -14.24
C ASN A 76 22.19 -4.89 -13.12
N LYS A 77 21.46 -4.00 -12.45
CA LYS A 77 21.92 -3.17 -11.32
C LYS A 77 21.74 -3.89 -9.98
N PHE A 78 22.34 -5.08 -9.87
CA PHE A 78 22.18 -5.97 -8.71
C PHE A 78 22.68 -5.39 -7.39
N GLU A 79 23.74 -4.57 -7.41
CA GLU A 79 24.28 -3.96 -6.20
C GLU A 79 23.31 -2.94 -5.59
N GLU A 80 22.72 -2.09 -6.44
CA GLU A 80 21.70 -1.12 -6.03
C GLU A 80 20.44 -1.85 -5.52
N ALA A 81 20.04 -2.94 -6.20
CA ALA A 81 18.92 -3.77 -5.78
C ALA A 81 19.16 -4.41 -4.40
N SER A 82 20.37 -4.92 -4.16
CA SER A 82 20.80 -5.46 -2.87
C SER A 82 20.68 -4.40 -1.76
N GLY A 83 21.16 -3.19 -2.03
CA GLY A 83 21.05 -2.06 -1.09
C GLY A 83 19.60 -1.76 -0.70
N ILE A 84 18.68 -1.75 -1.67
CA ILE A 84 17.24 -1.56 -1.40
C ILE A 84 16.68 -2.72 -0.56
N ALA A 85 17.02 -3.97 -0.89
CA ALA A 85 16.53 -5.14 -0.16
C ALA A 85 16.91 -5.07 1.33
N HIS A 86 18.18 -4.83 1.65
CA HIS A 86 18.62 -4.67 3.04
C HIS A 86 17.98 -3.47 3.73
N ALA A 87 17.94 -2.30 3.07
CA ALA A 87 17.47 -1.07 3.69
C ALA A 87 15.95 -1.01 3.91
N LYS A 88 15.16 -1.62 3.02
CA LYS A 88 13.70 -1.46 2.98
C LYS A 88 12.92 -2.73 3.32
N LEU A 89 13.54 -3.89 3.20
CA LEU A 89 12.91 -5.18 3.49
C LEU A 89 13.64 -5.92 4.62
N GLY A 90 14.94 -5.70 4.81
CA GLY A 90 15.79 -6.39 5.78
C GLY A 90 15.37 -6.21 7.25
N LEU A 91 15.91 -7.09 8.09
CA LEU A 91 15.69 -7.05 9.54
C LEU A 91 16.69 -6.12 10.21
N ASN A 92 16.23 -4.93 10.58
CA ASN A 92 17.00 -3.97 11.36
C ASN A 92 16.45 -3.86 12.81
N PRO A 93 17.18 -3.23 13.75
CA PRO A 93 16.74 -3.10 15.14
C PRO A 93 15.41 -2.36 15.34
N GLU A 94 15.02 -1.50 14.39
CA GLU A 94 13.72 -0.83 14.41
C GLU A 94 12.61 -1.82 14.05
N MET A 95 12.76 -2.57 12.95
CA MET A 95 11.80 -3.59 12.52
C MET A 95 11.64 -4.71 13.53
N GLN A 96 12.74 -5.12 14.19
CA GLN A 96 12.68 -6.11 15.26
C GLN A 96 11.84 -5.62 16.44
N ARG A 97 12.03 -4.37 16.86
CA ARG A 97 11.21 -3.76 17.92
C ARG A 97 9.76 -3.63 17.50
N MET A 98 9.49 -3.15 16.28
CA MET A 98 8.15 -3.01 15.73
C MET A 98 7.41 -4.35 15.68
N CYS A 99 8.04 -5.42 15.18
CA CYS A 99 7.44 -6.75 15.14
C CYS A 99 7.11 -7.27 16.55
N SER A 100 7.99 -7.00 17.53
CA SER A 100 7.81 -7.42 18.92
C SER A 100 6.65 -6.72 19.64
N MET A 101 6.09 -5.64 19.08
CA MET A 101 4.95 -4.94 19.66
C MET A 101 3.59 -5.59 19.35
N PHE A 102 3.54 -6.52 18.40
CA PHE A 102 2.30 -7.21 18.05
C PHE A 102 1.98 -8.31 19.08
N GLY A 103 0.76 -8.30 19.60
CA GLY A 103 0.30 -9.32 20.55
C GLY A 103 -0.01 -10.70 19.94
N ASN A 104 0.01 -10.83 18.62
CA ASN A 104 -0.22 -12.10 17.92
C ASN A 104 1.12 -12.74 17.56
N GLU A 105 1.50 -13.80 18.27
CA GLU A 105 2.80 -14.48 18.12
C GLU A 105 3.05 -14.95 16.68
N LYS A 106 2.07 -15.59 16.05
CA LYS A 106 2.19 -16.04 14.65
C LYS A 106 2.41 -14.89 13.67
N PHE A 107 1.78 -13.74 13.92
CA PHE A 107 1.96 -12.54 13.10
C PHE A 107 3.37 -11.96 13.28
N MET A 108 3.83 -11.88 14.53
CA MET A 108 5.18 -11.43 14.87
C MET A 108 6.24 -12.31 14.20
N GLU A 109 6.12 -13.64 14.31
CA GLU A 109 7.03 -14.60 13.67
C GLU A 109 7.04 -14.44 12.15
N LEU A 110 5.86 -14.29 11.54
CA LEU A 110 5.73 -14.08 10.11
C LEU A 110 6.40 -12.78 9.65
N GLY A 111 6.22 -11.68 10.39
CA GLY A 111 6.85 -10.39 10.12
C GLY A 111 8.38 -10.47 10.24
N MET A 112 8.89 -11.10 11.30
CA MET A 112 10.33 -11.33 11.49
C MET A 112 10.92 -12.18 10.36
N ALA A 113 10.22 -13.25 9.95
CA ALA A 113 10.64 -14.12 8.86
C ALA A 113 10.63 -13.41 7.50
N PHE A 114 9.64 -12.55 7.25
CA PHE A 114 9.62 -11.66 6.08
C PHE A 114 10.86 -10.76 6.07
N HIS A 115 11.14 -10.06 7.18
CA HIS A 115 12.26 -9.14 7.22
C HIS A 115 13.61 -9.83 7.05
N LYS A 116 13.79 -10.99 7.70
CA LYS A 116 14.98 -11.82 7.49
C LYS A 116 15.11 -12.26 6.02
N SER A 117 14.00 -12.59 5.35
CA SER A 117 14.04 -12.92 3.93
C SER A 117 14.44 -11.75 3.03
N GLY A 118 14.22 -10.51 3.47
CA GLY A 118 14.73 -9.30 2.82
C GLY A 118 16.26 -9.24 2.85
N ASP A 119 16.89 -9.60 3.97
CA ASP A 119 18.35 -9.72 4.04
C ASP A 119 18.88 -10.88 3.20
N ASP A 120 18.20 -12.03 3.23
CA ASP A 120 18.57 -13.18 2.41
C ASP A 120 18.46 -12.83 0.90
N LEU A 121 17.47 -12.01 0.50
CA LEU A 121 17.34 -11.47 -0.85
C LEU A 121 18.48 -10.51 -1.19
N GLY A 122 18.82 -9.58 -0.31
CA GLY A 122 19.96 -8.67 -0.51
C GLY A 122 21.27 -9.43 -0.74
N ASN A 123 21.54 -10.44 0.08
CA ASN A 123 22.70 -11.33 -0.08
C ASN A 123 22.68 -12.09 -1.41
N ALA A 124 21.52 -12.60 -1.83
CA ALA A 124 21.38 -13.28 -3.12
C ALA A 124 21.64 -12.32 -4.30
N LEU A 125 21.16 -11.08 -4.23
CA LEU A 125 21.38 -10.07 -5.26
C LEU A 125 22.87 -9.73 -5.44
N GLN A 126 23.66 -9.68 -4.36
CA GLN A 126 25.11 -9.44 -4.43
C GLN A 126 25.87 -10.49 -5.26
N THR A 127 25.34 -11.71 -5.37
CA THR A 127 25.94 -12.75 -6.21
C THR A 127 25.83 -12.47 -7.71
N LYS A 128 24.94 -11.55 -8.11
CA LYS A 128 24.60 -11.22 -9.50
C LYS A 128 24.09 -12.40 -10.34
N ASP A 129 23.74 -13.51 -9.69
CA ASP A 129 23.03 -14.62 -10.31
C ASP A 129 21.53 -14.29 -10.35
N LEU A 130 21.01 -14.07 -11.56
CA LEU A 130 19.60 -13.74 -11.79
C LEU A 130 18.67 -14.84 -11.27
N ASN A 131 19.01 -16.11 -11.49
CA ASN A 131 18.17 -17.22 -11.04
C ASN A 131 18.17 -17.35 -9.51
N ALA A 132 19.32 -17.16 -8.86
CA ALA A 132 19.39 -17.13 -7.41
C ALA A 132 18.58 -15.95 -6.83
N SER A 133 18.70 -14.77 -7.44
CA SER A 133 17.97 -13.55 -7.07
C SER A 133 16.46 -13.73 -7.21
N LEU A 134 15.98 -14.30 -8.33
CA LEU A 134 14.57 -14.58 -8.55
C LEU A 134 14.01 -15.60 -7.55
N ARG A 135 14.77 -16.63 -7.19
CA ARG A 135 14.37 -17.60 -6.15
C ARG A 135 14.21 -16.94 -4.79
N ALA A 136 15.16 -16.09 -4.40
CA ALA A 136 15.10 -15.35 -3.14
C ALA A 136 13.93 -14.36 -3.14
N LEU A 137 13.73 -13.62 -4.25
CA LEU A 137 12.62 -12.67 -4.40
C LEU A 137 11.27 -13.38 -4.28
N ASN A 138 11.11 -14.53 -4.95
CA ASN A 138 9.90 -15.35 -4.83
C ASN A 138 9.67 -15.79 -3.38
N LYS A 139 10.73 -16.18 -2.64
CA LYS A 139 10.63 -16.53 -1.22
C LYS A 139 10.16 -15.35 -0.37
N THR A 140 10.66 -14.14 -0.61
CA THR A 140 10.20 -12.92 0.06
C THR A 140 8.72 -12.66 -0.23
N MET A 141 8.31 -12.74 -1.50
CA MET A 141 6.92 -12.51 -1.92
C MET A 141 5.93 -13.54 -1.36
N GLN A 142 6.37 -14.77 -1.09
CA GLN A 142 5.54 -15.78 -0.43
C GLN A 142 5.07 -15.34 0.97
N TYR A 143 5.83 -14.51 1.67
CA TYR A 143 5.38 -13.95 2.95
C TYR A 143 4.27 -12.90 2.78
N CYS A 144 4.32 -12.08 1.73
CA CYS A 144 3.22 -11.17 1.39
C CYS A 144 1.93 -11.94 1.16
N VAL A 145 1.99 -13.01 0.35
CA VAL A 145 0.85 -13.88 0.06
C VAL A 145 0.33 -14.56 1.34
N SER A 146 1.22 -15.12 2.15
CA SER A 146 0.85 -15.82 3.39
C SER A 146 0.21 -14.87 4.40
N CYS A 147 0.77 -13.67 4.55
CA CYS A 147 0.23 -12.63 5.43
C CYS A 147 -1.16 -12.19 4.96
N HIS A 148 -1.32 -11.86 3.68
CA HIS A 148 -2.60 -11.40 3.13
C HIS A 148 -3.70 -12.47 3.09
N ALA A 149 -3.32 -13.75 3.06
CA ALA A 149 -4.26 -14.87 3.19
C ALA A 149 -4.76 -15.06 4.63
N ALA A 150 -3.94 -14.76 5.63
CA ALA A 150 -4.26 -15.01 7.04
C ALA A 150 -4.80 -13.79 7.79
N TYR A 151 -4.32 -12.59 7.46
CA TYR A 151 -4.53 -11.38 8.24
C TYR A 151 -5.19 -10.26 7.44
N ARG A 152 -5.87 -9.37 8.16
CA ARG A 152 -6.47 -8.15 7.63
C ARG A 152 -6.35 -7.00 8.62
N GLN A 153 -6.35 -5.77 8.11
CA GLN A 153 -6.42 -4.55 8.91
C GLN A 153 -7.68 -3.75 8.62
#